data_AF-A0A4Y2BTT0-F1
#
_entry.id   AF-A0A4Y2BTT0-F1
#
_cell.length_a   1.000
_cell.length_b   1.000
_cell.length_c   1.000
_cell.angle_alpha   90.00
_cell.angle_beta   90.00
_cell.angle_gamma   90.00
#
_symmetry.space_group_name_H-M   'P 1'
#
loop_
_entity.id
_entity.type
_entity.pdbx_description
1 polymer ?
#
loop_
_entity_poly.entity_id
_entity_poly.type
_entity_poly.pdbx_seq_one_letter_code
_entity_poly.pdbx_strand_id
1 'polypeptide(L)'
;MAQLKPHNSVFQAQLIATKKACTWASQSNQPNKIWTDSESSLLFISSLKTNSPPAQDIQNILLNSPNIKFDWIEAHVGHAGNEAAHLLAKKETLEVIPTQYSAPRSYLKRKLHAISTQLWQ
;
A
#
# COMPACT_ATOMS: atom_id res chain seq x y z
N MET A 1 8.52 6.34 9.87
CA MET A 1 7.72 5.60 8.87
C MET A 1 7.71 6.36 7.56
N ALA A 2 7.34 5.71 6.47
CA ALA A 2 7.38 6.25 5.11
C ALA A 2 6.20 7.19 4.74
N GLN A 3 6.42 8.48 4.48
CA GLN A 3 5.41 9.38 3.91
C GLN A 3 5.40 9.30 2.37
N LEU A 4 4.20 9.28 1.78
CA LEU A 4 3.95 9.22 0.35
C LEU A 4 3.88 10.63 -0.24
N LYS A 5 4.43 10.81 -1.44
CA LYS A 5 4.37 12.10 -2.12
C LYS A 5 2.93 12.36 -2.60
N PRO A 6 2.51 13.63 -2.78
CA PRO A 6 1.15 13.98 -3.24
C PRO A 6 0.73 13.36 -4.57
N HIS A 7 1.69 12.89 -5.37
CA HIS A 7 1.43 12.22 -6.65
C HIS A 7 1.24 10.70 -6.54
N ASN A 8 1.40 10.12 -5.35
CA ASN A 8 1.18 8.70 -5.12
C ASN A 8 -0.32 8.41 -5.01
N SER A 9 -0.74 7.25 -5.50
CA SER A 9 -2.15 6.86 -5.43
C SER A 9 -2.53 6.27 -4.07
N VAL A 10 -3.82 6.32 -3.73
CA VAL A 10 -4.40 5.64 -2.56
C VAL A 10 -4.04 4.14 -2.59
N PHE A 11 -4.08 3.52 -3.77
CA PHE A 11 -3.68 2.13 -3.95
C PHE A 11 -2.21 1.86 -3.57
N GLN A 12 -1.28 2.74 -3.97
CA GLN A 12 0.11 2.62 -3.54
C GLN A 12 0.25 2.73 -2.02
N ALA A 13 -0.54 3.62 -1.41
CA ALA A 13 -0.55 3.78 0.04
C ALA A 13 -0.99 2.51 0.76
N GLN A 14 -2.11 1.94 0.32
CA GLN A 14 -2.66 0.70 0.88
C GLN A 14 -1.70 -0.47 0.69
N LEU A 15 -1.06 -0.59 -0.48
CA LEU A 15 -0.09 -1.65 -0.74
C LEU A 15 1.16 -1.53 0.16
N ILE A 16 1.64 -0.30 0.39
CA ILE A 16 2.80 -0.05 1.26
C ILE A 16 2.45 -0.29 2.73
N ALA A 17 1.26 0.12 3.17
CA ALA A 17 0.76 -0.17 4.51
C ALA A 17 0.67 -1.69 4.74
N THR A 18 0.14 -2.42 3.76
CA THR A 18 0.06 -3.88 3.77
C THR A 18 1.44 -4.52 3.88
N LYS A 19 2.42 -4.04 3.10
CA LYS A 19 3.82 -4.52 3.19
C LYS A 19 4.38 -4.35 4.60
N LYS A 20 4.22 -3.18 5.21
CA LYS A 20 4.71 -2.92 6.57
C LYS A 20 4.04 -3.84 7.60
N ALA A 21 2.73 -4.03 7.50
CA ALA A 21 2.00 -4.94 8.37
C ALA A 21 2.52 -6.38 8.25
N CYS A 22 2.75 -6.86 7.02
CA CYS A 22 3.37 -8.17 6.79
C CYS A 22 4.77 -8.26 7.38
N THR A 23 5.64 -7.26 7.18
CA THR A 23 7.01 -7.26 7.72
C THR A 23 7.01 -7.28 9.25
N TRP A 24 6.09 -6.56 9.88
CA TRP A 24 5.95 -6.60 11.34
C TRP A 24 5.43 -7.95 11.81
N ALA A 25 4.40 -8.48 11.14
CA ALA A 25 3.81 -9.77 11.46
C ALA A 25 4.77 -10.94 11.25
N SER A 26 5.69 -10.86 10.27
CA SER A 26 6.70 -11.91 10.03
C SER A 26 7.80 -11.94 11.07
N GLN A 27 8.00 -10.84 11.82
CA GLN A 27 8.92 -10.81 12.96
C GLN A 27 8.30 -11.44 14.21
N SER A 28 6.98 -11.60 14.22
CA SER A 28 6.24 -12.25 15.30
C SER A 28 6.02 -13.72 14.95
N ASN A 29 6.46 -14.64 15.81
CA ASN A 29 6.18 -16.08 15.66
C ASN A 29 4.73 -16.46 16.01
N GLN A 30 3.86 -15.49 16.27
CA GLN A 30 2.47 -15.72 16.61
C GLN A 30 1.58 -15.76 15.36
N PRO A 31 0.43 -16.46 15.40
CA PRO A 31 -0.58 -16.34 14.37
C PRO A 31 -1.12 -14.90 14.33
N ASN A 32 -0.84 -14.19 13.24
CA ASN A 32 -1.24 -12.79 13.06
C ASN A 32 -2.29 -12.69 11.97
N LYS A 33 -3.38 -11.99 12.28
CA LYS A 33 -4.45 -11.71 11.33
C LYS A 33 -4.40 -10.25 10.91
N ILE A 34 -4.10 -10.00 9.64
CA ILE A 34 -4.03 -8.67 9.05
C ILE A 34 -5.37 -8.39 8.37
N TRP A 35 -6.04 -7.33 8.82
CA TRP A 35 -7.27 -6.84 8.23
C TRP A 35 -6.97 -5.72 7.25
N THR A 36 -7.51 -5.80 6.04
CA THR A 36 -7.38 -4.75 5.03
C THR A 36 -8.72 -4.40 4.44
N ASP A 37 -8.95 -3.11 4.24
CA ASP A 37 -10.15 -2.58 3.59
C ASP A 37 -10.03 -2.52 2.06
N SER A 38 -8.83 -2.80 1.53
CA SER A 38 -8.54 -2.75 0.11
C SER A 38 -8.61 -4.13 -0.53
N GLU A 39 -9.80 -4.48 -1.03
CA GLU A 39 -9.99 -5.68 -1.86
C GLU A 39 -9.03 -5.67 -3.07
N SER A 40 -8.84 -4.50 -3.68
CA SER A 40 -7.92 -4.33 -4.80
C SER A 40 -6.47 -4.69 -4.46
N SER A 41 -6.01 -4.39 -3.24
CA SER A 41 -4.66 -4.76 -2.79
C SER A 41 -4.56 -6.26 -2.56
N LEU A 42 -5.59 -6.90 -2.00
CA LEU A 42 -5.62 -8.37 -1.82
C LEU A 42 -5.55 -9.10 -3.17
N LEU A 43 -6.36 -8.69 -4.14
CA LEU A 43 -6.35 -9.25 -5.49
C LEU A 43 -5.00 -9.02 -6.19
N PHE A 44 -4.38 -7.86 -5.97
CA PHE A 44 -3.08 -7.55 -6.56
C PHE A 44 -1.94 -8.38 -5.97
N ILE A 45 -1.99 -8.64 -4.65
CA ILE A 45 -1.02 -9.48 -3.95
C ILE A 45 -1.24 -10.97 -4.28
N SER A 46 -2.47 -11.43 -4.46
CA SER A 46 -2.73 -12.83 -4.84
C SER A 46 -2.38 -13.14 -6.30
N SER A 47 -2.25 -12.10 -7.14
CA SER A 47 -1.89 -12.27 -8.54
C SER A 47 -0.42 -12.65 -8.73
N LEU A 48 -0.17 -13.85 -9.26
CA LEU A 48 1.17 -14.32 -9.66
C LEU A 48 1.79 -13.53 -10.81
N LYS A 49 1.00 -12.69 -11.51
CA LYS A 49 1.46 -11.91 -12.68
C LYS A 49 2.02 -10.54 -12.30
N THR A 50 2.06 -10.19 -11.01
CA THR A 50 2.49 -8.86 -10.60
C THR A 50 4.02 -8.71 -10.66
N ASN A 51 4.48 -7.68 -11.37
CA ASN A 51 5.91 -7.32 -11.47
C ASN A 51 6.27 -6.15 -10.53
N SER A 52 5.38 -5.81 -9.60
CA SER A 52 5.59 -4.71 -8.65
C SER A 52 6.47 -5.19 -7.49
N PRO A 53 7.66 -4.61 -7.25
CA PRO A 53 8.54 -5.06 -6.18
C PRO A 53 7.87 -5.10 -4.79
N PRO A 54 7.06 -4.08 -4.38
CA PRO A 54 6.32 -4.16 -3.12
C PRO A 54 5.37 -5.35 -3.00
N ALA A 55 4.75 -5.79 -4.10
CA ALA A 55 3.83 -6.92 -4.08
C ALA A 55 4.58 -8.26 -4.02
N GLN A 56 5.70 -8.38 -4.74
CA GLN A 56 6.59 -9.54 -4.66
C GLN A 56 7.19 -9.69 -3.25
N ASP A 57 7.58 -8.58 -2.61
CA ASP A 57 8.06 -8.59 -1.24
C ASP A 57 6.98 -9.12 -0.27
N ILE A 58 5.73 -8.69 -0.43
CA ILE A 58 4.61 -9.19 0.37
C ILE A 58 4.42 -10.69 0.14
N GLN A 59 4.38 -11.13 -1.11
CA GLN A 59 4.23 -12.55 -1.46
C GLN A 59 5.34 -13.39 -0.82
N ASN A 60 6.60 -12.95 -0.90
CA ASN A 60 7.73 -13.63 -0.28
C ASN A 60 7.61 -13.70 1.24
N ILE A 61 7.12 -12.65 1.90
CA ILE A 61 6.87 -12.67 3.35
C ILE A 61 5.79 -13.71 3.68
N LEU A 62 4.68 -13.73 2.94
CA LEU A 62 3.59 -14.69 3.19
C LEU A 62 4.03 -16.14 2.96
N LEU A 63 4.86 -16.39 1.96
CA LEU A 63 5.44 -17.72 1.70
C LEU A 63 6.32 -18.20 2.85
N ASN A 64 7.08 -17.30 3.48
CA ASN A 64 7.98 -17.62 4.59
C ASN A 64 7.30 -17.57 5.97
N SER A 65 6.06 -17.07 6.06
CA SER A 65 5.34 -16.86 7.32
C SER A 65 3.89 -17.35 7.20
N PRO A 66 3.65 -18.68 7.20
CA PRO A 66 2.32 -19.27 7.01
C PRO A 66 1.33 -18.92 8.13
N ASN A 67 1.83 -18.38 9.25
CA ASN A 67 1.04 -17.93 10.39
C ASN A 67 0.33 -16.60 10.15
N ILE A 68 0.66 -15.89 9.06
CA ILE A 68 0.03 -14.62 8.68
C ILE A 68 -1.20 -14.93 7.82
N LYS A 69 -2.37 -14.44 8.25
CA LYS A 69 -3.61 -14.54 7.49
C LYS A 69 -4.14 -13.16 7.13
N PHE A 70 -4.70 -13.05 5.93
CA PHE A 70 -5.40 -11.86 5.48
C PHE A 70 -6.90 -12.06 5.58
N ASP A 71 -7.58 -11.07 6.13
CA ASP A 71 -9.02 -10.92 5.99
C ASP A 71 -9.35 -9.55 5.39
N TRP A 72 -10.44 -9.54 4.64
CA TRP A 72 -11.03 -8.32 4.12
C TRP A 72 -12.09 -7.79 5.09
N ILE A 73 -12.10 -6.47 5.28
CA ILE A 73 -13.12 -5.77 6.06
C ILE A 73 -13.71 -4.64 5.24
N GLU A 74 -15.00 -4.40 5.36
CA GLU A 74 -15.62 -3.29 4.67
C GLU A 74 -15.19 -1.95 5.28
N ALA A 75 -14.85 -0.99 4.41
CA ALA A 75 -14.49 0.35 4.85
C ALA A 75 -15.71 1.10 5.40
N HIS A 76 -15.51 1.90 6.45
CA HIS A 76 -16.51 2.87 6.94
C HIS A 76 -17.83 2.30 7.52
N VAL A 77 -17.83 1.04 7.98
CA VAL A 77 -18.99 0.40 8.63
C VAL A 77 -18.94 0.50 10.17
N GLY A 78 -18.24 1.49 10.73
CA GLY A 78 -18.19 1.68 12.20
C GLY A 78 -17.22 0.76 12.94
N HIS A 79 -16.30 0.09 12.23
CA HIS A 79 -15.27 -0.73 12.87
C HIS A 79 -14.18 0.16 13.48
N ALA A 80 -14.20 0.31 14.81
CA ALA A 80 -13.30 1.19 15.56
C ALA A 80 -11.80 0.99 15.22
N GLY A 81 -11.35 -0.26 15.02
CA GLY A 81 -9.98 -0.56 14.63
C GLY A 81 -9.61 -0.07 13.22
N ASN A 82 -10.54 -0.20 12.26
CA ASN A 82 -10.35 0.27 10.89
C ASN A 82 -10.34 1.80 10.83
N GLU A 83 -11.26 2.44 11.57
CA GLU A 83 -11.31 3.91 11.65
C GLU A 83 -10.08 4.49 12.34
N ALA A 84 -9.61 3.88 13.43
CA ALA A 84 -8.37 4.27 14.09
C ALA A 84 -7.17 4.15 13.14
N ALA A 85 -7.06 3.06 12.37
CA ALA A 85 -6.01 2.89 11.38
C ALA A 85 -6.08 3.97 10.27
N HIS A 86 -7.28 4.30 9.80
CA HIS A 86 -7.48 5.35 8.80
C HIS A 86 -7.10 6.74 9.34
N LEU A 87 -7.47 7.06 10.58
CA LEU A 87 -7.11 8.32 11.24
C LEU A 87 -5.60 8.43 11.45
N LEU A 88 -4.95 7.35 11.88
CA LEU A 88 -3.49 7.29 12.03
C LEU A 88 -2.80 7.52 10.68
N ALA A 89 -3.26 6.88 9.60
CA ALA A 89 -2.71 7.09 8.26
C ALA A 89 -2.84 8.55 7.79
N LYS A 90 -3.97 9.21 8.08
CA LYS A 90 -4.16 10.65 7.80
C LYS A 90 -3.19 11.51 8.62
N LYS A 91 -3.02 11.23 9.90
CA LYS A 91 -2.14 12.02 10.79
C LYS A 91 -0.68 11.90 10.38
N GLU A 92 -0.21 10.69 10.03
CA GLU A 92 1.16 10.47 9.57
C GLU A 92 1.49 11.19 8.25
N THR A 93 0.48 11.53 7.44
CA THR A 93 0.68 12.29 6.20
C THR A 93 1.17 13.73 6.49
N LEU A 94 0.98 14.24 7.71
CA LEU A 94 1.32 15.62 8.08
C LEU A 94 2.69 15.77 8.76
N GLU A 95 3.22 14.74 9.42
CA GLU A 95 4.33 14.90 10.38
C GLU A 95 5.69 14.31 9.93
N VAL A 96 5.78 13.59 8.80
CA VAL A 96 6.97 12.78 8.48
C VAL A 96 7.67 13.21 7.19
N ILE A 97 8.98 12.98 7.09
CA ILE A 97 9.80 13.21 5.88
C ILE A 97 9.42 12.16 4.80
N PRO A 98 9.19 12.57 3.54
CA PRO A 98 8.76 11.66 2.49
C PRO A 98 9.87 10.70 2.07
N THR A 99 9.71 9.43 2.45
CA THR A 99 10.43 8.32 1.83
C THR A 99 10.16 8.28 0.33
N GLN A 100 11.23 8.06 -0.42
CA GLN A 100 11.23 8.17 -1.86
C GLN A 100 10.65 6.90 -2.52
N TYR A 101 9.32 6.78 -2.54
CA TYR A 101 8.66 5.83 -3.43
C TYR A 101 8.58 6.40 -4.84
N SER A 102 8.79 5.53 -5.83
CA SER A 102 8.73 5.87 -7.25
C SER A 102 7.34 6.38 -7.61
N ALA A 103 7.30 7.46 -8.39
CA ALA A 103 6.04 8.03 -8.85
C ALA A 103 5.26 6.98 -9.68
N PRO A 104 3.92 6.89 -9.53
CA PRO A 104 3.13 5.95 -10.30
C PRO A 104 3.25 6.24 -11.79
N ARG A 105 3.18 5.18 -12.60
CA ARG A 105 3.32 5.26 -14.07
C ARG A 105 2.29 6.22 -14.68
N SER A 106 1.08 6.27 -14.11
CA SER A 106 0.03 7.21 -14.53
C SER A 106 0.45 8.67 -14.38
N TYR A 107 1.11 9.02 -13.27
CA TYR A 107 1.63 10.36 -13.03
C TYR A 107 2.73 10.74 -14.04
N LEU A 108 3.67 9.83 -14.29
CA LEU A 108 4.74 10.04 -15.27
C LEU A 108 4.18 10.22 -16.68
N LYS A 109 3.23 9.38 -17.10
CA LYS A 109 2.55 9.52 -18.40
C LYS A 109 1.85 10.87 -18.53
N ARG A 110 1.13 11.30 -17.48
CA ARG A 110 0.43 12.61 -17.49
C ARG A 110 1.41 13.78 -17.62
N LYS A 111 2.54 13.74 -16.90
CA LYS A 111 3.58 14.77 -17.02
C LYS A 111 4.20 14.81 -18.41
N LEU A 112 4.56 13.66 -18.97
CA LEU A 112 5.12 13.58 -20.32
C LEU A 112 4.13 14.12 -21.37
N HIS A 113 2.85 13.77 -21.23
CA HIS A 113 1.80 14.29 -22.11
C HIS A 113 1.68 15.82 -22.00
N ALA A 114 1.66 16.37 -20.78
CA ALA A 114 1.57 17.83 -20.59
C ALA A 114 2.76 18.57 -21.22
N ILE A 115 3.98 18.07 -21.05
CA ILE A 115 5.19 18.62 -21.68
C ILE A 115 5.09 18.53 -23.20
N SER A 116 4.65 17.39 -23.72
CA SER A 116 4.43 17.21 -25.16
C SER A 116 3.44 18.24 -25.69
N THR A 117 2.27 18.41 -25.06
CA THR A 117 1.28 19.40 -25.50
C THR A 117 1.82 20.83 -25.46
N GLN A 118 2.63 21.18 -24.47
CA GLN A 118 3.21 22.51 -24.34
C GLN A 118 4.30 22.80 -25.39
N LEU A 119 5.04 21.79 -25.85
CA LEU A 119 6.08 21.94 -26.89
C LEU A 119 5.53 21.95 -28.32
N TRP A 120 4.32 21.42 -28.52
CA TRP A 120 3.68 21.29 -29.83
C TRP A 120 2.51 22.29 -30.04
N GLN A 121 2.39 23.29 -29.16
CA GLN A 121 1.60 24.51 -29.38
C GLN A 121 2.53 25.65 -29.82
#